data_AF-A0A433ULK5-F1
#
_entry.id   AF-A0A433ULK5-F1
#
_cell.length_a   1.000
_cell.length_b   1.000
_cell.length_c   1.000
_cell.angle_alpha   90.00
_cell.angle_beta   90.00
_cell.angle_gamma   90.00
#
_symmetry.space_group_name_H-M   'P 1'
#
loop_
_entity.id
_entity.type
_entity.pdbx_description
1 polymer ?
#
loop_
_entity_poly.entity_id
_entity_poly.type
_entity_poly.pdbx_seq_one_letter_code
_entity_poly.pdbx_strand_id
1 'polypeptide(L)'
;MRTWGLNIDDYQRVIGKFSNSKRLIVEGKTDKCFLTILLDEFSQSTEKLPKPRIIPIDDINTIVKNDDSIKAFTVNVTGNRQKIERIHKNVKNLPKYENLVFFVDREFRYFTILINGNMKDRLKKHKVNGSLIWSRGHSIENYLFDFSVLRQPLRRLTDIEIFEDVINTFEENFYLVIALATAISMTLKECKKIQELENTIDWEIIEIKSLEVNIKVDDWKKRMCERKGLCNEIAENIISTYQNWYDKIKNNNLDIDVLRWLCHGHIGIKVILEAYRSCIGYCASLKIEEDILSQNQYSQKTIKELTKKIQISKENYIWEEFANWWADKAVRNECFYPIELLDKLGLQLPKK
;
A
#
# COMPACT_ATOMS: atom_id res chain seq x y z
N MET A 1 5.24 -11.60 45.12
CA MET A 1 4.98 -10.98 43.80
C MET A 1 5.98 -9.86 43.59
N ARG A 2 6.99 -10.06 42.73
CA ARG A 2 7.97 -9.00 42.41
C ARG A 2 7.36 -8.09 41.35
N THR A 3 7.01 -6.87 41.74
CA THR A 3 6.76 -5.76 40.83
C THR A 3 8.08 -5.43 40.13
N TRP A 4 8.22 -5.85 38.88
CA TRP A 4 9.32 -5.41 38.01
C TRP A 4 9.08 -3.96 37.62
N GLY A 5 9.63 -3.04 38.43
CA GLY A 5 9.72 -1.62 38.10
C GLY A 5 10.84 -1.42 37.09
N LEU A 6 10.50 -1.36 35.80
CA LEU A 6 11.35 -0.69 34.83
C LEU A 6 11.19 0.81 35.07
N ASN A 7 12.26 1.46 35.51
CA ASN A 7 12.22 2.89 35.79
C ASN A 7 12.06 3.64 34.48
N ILE A 8 11.16 4.64 34.50
CA ILE A 8 10.95 5.60 33.42
C ILE A 8 12.28 6.25 32.96
N ASP A 9 13.30 6.23 33.82
CA ASP A 9 14.65 6.76 33.64
C ASP A 9 15.51 6.03 32.59
N ASP A 10 15.31 4.73 32.37
CA ASP A 10 16.06 4.01 31.32
C ASP A 10 15.50 4.37 29.94
N TYR A 11 14.18 4.46 29.87
CA TYR A 11 13.47 4.88 28.68
C TYR A 11 13.64 6.38 28.40
N GLN A 12 13.69 7.23 29.43
CA GLN A 12 14.11 8.64 29.33
C GLN A 12 15.58 8.80 28.94
N ARG A 13 16.47 7.83 29.24
CA ARG A 13 17.84 7.82 28.71
C ARG A 13 17.89 7.44 27.23
N VAL A 14 17.07 6.49 26.79
CA VAL A 14 16.92 6.14 25.37
C VAL A 14 16.30 7.31 24.59
N ILE A 15 15.25 7.94 25.12
CA ILE A 15 14.68 9.17 24.56
C ILE A 15 15.61 10.38 24.68
N GLY A 16 16.30 10.54 25.80
CA GLY A 16 17.27 11.61 26.02
C GLY A 16 18.49 11.51 25.10
N LYS A 17 18.80 10.31 24.60
CA LYS A 17 19.74 10.07 23.50
C LYS A 17 19.15 10.41 22.12
N PHE A 18 17.83 10.40 21.95
CA PHE A 18 17.19 11.00 20.77
C PHE A 18 17.30 12.52 20.91
N SER A 19 18.30 13.06 20.22
CA SER A 19 18.86 14.40 20.38
C SER A 19 17.85 15.55 20.24
N ASN A 20 18.35 16.80 20.23
CA ASN A 20 17.55 17.97 19.82
C ASN A 20 16.97 17.87 18.38
N SER A 21 17.22 16.78 17.64
CA SER A 21 16.68 16.52 16.31
C SER A 21 15.36 15.72 16.32
N LYS A 22 14.55 15.97 15.29
CA LYS A 22 13.32 15.22 15.02
C LYS A 22 13.65 13.79 14.57
N ARG A 23 12.82 12.82 14.96
CA ARG A 23 12.92 11.41 14.57
C ARG A 23 11.53 10.86 14.29
N LEU A 24 11.44 9.96 13.32
CA LEU A 24 10.21 9.29 12.92
C LEU A 24 10.26 7.80 13.30
N ILE A 25 9.19 7.30 13.93
CA ILE A 25 9.01 5.88 14.25
C ILE A 25 7.82 5.33 13.45
N VAL A 26 8.03 4.22 12.74
CA VAL A 26 7.06 3.61 11.81
C VAL A 26 6.85 2.12 12.10
N GLU A 27 5.80 1.51 11.52
CA GLU A 27 5.44 0.11 11.81
C GLU A 27 6.36 -0.91 11.16
N GLY A 28 6.75 -0.68 9.91
CA GLY A 28 7.41 -1.66 9.07
C GLY A 28 8.56 -1.12 8.24
N LYS A 29 9.27 -2.06 7.61
CA LYS A 29 10.35 -1.74 6.68
C LYS A 29 9.84 -1.03 5.42
N THR A 30 8.66 -1.41 4.93
CA THR A 30 8.00 -0.78 3.78
C THR A 30 7.70 0.70 4.08
N ASP A 31 7.06 1.00 5.22
CA ASP A 31 6.81 2.39 5.66
C ASP A 31 8.10 3.20 5.74
N LYS A 32 9.14 2.60 6.32
CA LYS A 32 10.45 3.23 6.43
C LYS A 32 11.02 3.57 5.06
N CYS A 33 10.97 2.64 4.10
CA CYS A 33 11.43 2.87 2.73
C CYS A 33 10.69 4.05 2.08
N PHE A 34 9.36 4.00 2.04
CA PHE A 34 8.52 5.03 1.43
C PHE A 34 8.73 6.41 2.05
N LEU A 35 8.76 6.48 3.38
CA LEU A 35 8.94 7.75 4.08
C LEU A 35 10.40 8.23 4.00
N THR A 36 11.39 7.36 3.83
CA THR A 36 12.78 7.81 3.59
C THR A 36 12.85 8.56 2.26
N ILE A 37 12.35 7.95 1.19
CA ILE A 37 12.30 8.55 -0.15
C ILE A 37 11.50 9.87 -0.13
N LEU A 38 10.32 9.87 0.50
CA LEU A 38 9.51 11.09 0.62
C LEU A 38 10.25 12.20 1.37
N LEU A 39 10.83 11.91 2.54
CA LEU A 39 11.50 12.93 3.36
C LEU A 39 12.76 13.45 2.68
N ASP A 40 13.49 12.61 1.94
CA ASP A 40 14.67 13.01 1.18
C ASP A 40 14.29 13.96 0.04
N GLU A 41 13.21 13.67 -0.70
CA GLU A 41 12.73 14.52 -1.79
C GLU A 41 12.27 15.89 -1.29
N PHE A 42 11.52 15.94 -0.19
CA PHE A 42 11.12 17.20 0.45
C PHE A 42 12.31 17.97 1.01
N SER A 43 13.31 17.28 1.56
CA SER A 43 14.51 17.91 2.11
C SER A 43 15.35 18.57 1.02
N GLN A 44 15.39 17.99 -0.19
CA GLN A 44 16.07 18.56 -1.36
C GLN A 44 15.27 19.72 -1.97
N SER A 45 13.94 19.61 -2.00
CA SER A 45 13.05 20.61 -2.59
C SER A 45 12.84 21.86 -1.72
N THR A 46 13.18 21.80 -0.42
CA THR A 46 13.00 22.94 0.50
C THR A 46 14.19 23.90 0.39
N GLU A 47 14.07 24.92 -0.46
CA GLU A 47 15.11 25.95 -0.75
C GLU A 47 15.70 26.66 0.49
N LYS A 48 15.02 26.58 1.65
CA LYS A 48 15.39 27.30 2.87
C LYS A 48 16.43 26.60 3.75
N LEU A 49 16.87 25.39 3.40
CA LEU A 49 17.80 24.63 4.23
C LEU A 49 19.21 24.65 3.63
N PRO A 50 20.22 25.25 4.31
CA PRO A 50 21.60 25.30 3.80
C PRO A 50 22.27 23.92 3.71
N LYS A 51 21.65 22.89 4.32
CA LYS A 51 22.00 21.48 4.19
C LYS A 51 20.72 20.64 4.28
N PRO A 52 20.62 19.51 3.54
CA PRO A 52 19.47 18.62 3.65
C PRO A 52 19.29 18.16 5.10
N ARG A 53 18.07 18.31 5.62
CA ARG A 53 17.74 17.90 6.99
C ARG A 53 17.52 16.40 7.01
N ILE A 54 18.52 15.65 7.45
CA ILE A 54 18.38 14.20 7.62
C ILE A 54 17.50 13.92 8.85
N ILE A 55 16.34 13.32 8.64
CA ILE A 55 15.42 12.88 9.69
C ILE A 55 15.56 11.37 9.85
N PRO A 56 16.11 10.86 10.97
CA PRO A 56 16.20 9.42 11.18
C PRO A 56 14.82 8.78 11.25
N ILE A 57 14.67 7.64 10.55
CA ILE A 57 13.46 6.81 10.57
C ILE A 57 13.80 5.43 11.13
N ASP A 58 13.05 5.00 12.14
CA ASP A 58 13.19 3.67 12.73
C ASP A 58 11.89 2.87 12.59
N ASP A 59 12.00 1.59 12.20
CA ASP A 59 10.88 0.67 12.27
C ASP A 59 10.80 0.02 13.67
N ILE A 60 9.59 -0.13 14.19
CA ILE A 60 9.38 -0.61 15.56
C ILE A 60 9.96 -2.01 15.81
N ASN A 61 10.00 -2.86 14.79
CA ASN A 61 10.54 -4.21 14.92
C ASN A 61 12.05 -4.19 15.17
N THR A 62 12.80 -3.36 14.44
CA THR A 62 14.24 -3.18 14.66
C THR A 62 14.52 -2.57 16.03
N ILE A 63 13.74 -1.56 16.44
CA ILE A 63 13.90 -0.94 17.77
C ILE A 63 13.67 -1.96 18.89
N VAL A 64 12.55 -2.70 18.85
CA VAL A 64 12.19 -3.69 19.88
C VAL A 64 13.22 -4.83 19.97
N LYS A 65 13.85 -5.21 18.85
CA LYS A 65 14.89 -6.25 18.85
C LYS A 65 16.20 -5.79 19.49
N ASN A 66 16.52 -4.51 19.32
CA ASN A 66 17.82 -3.95 19.71
C ASN A 66 17.78 -3.24 21.08
N ASP A 67 16.60 -3.08 21.68
CA ASP A 67 16.42 -2.38 22.95
C ASP A 67 15.53 -3.18 23.91
N ASP A 68 16.16 -3.80 24.92
CA ASP A 68 15.48 -4.61 25.93
C ASP A 68 14.47 -3.80 26.76
N SER A 69 14.69 -2.49 26.94
CA SER A 69 13.74 -1.64 27.65
C SER A 69 12.43 -1.54 26.86
N ILE A 70 12.53 -1.30 25.55
CA ILE A 70 11.38 -1.16 24.65
C ILE A 70 10.67 -2.51 24.47
N LYS A 71 11.44 -3.59 24.40
CA LYS A 71 10.91 -4.95 24.40
C LYS A 71 10.04 -5.24 25.62
N ALA A 72 10.50 -4.86 26.81
CA ALA A 72 9.73 -5.06 28.03
C ALA A 72 8.44 -4.20 28.06
N PHE A 73 8.45 -2.98 27.48
CA PHE A 73 7.24 -2.16 27.35
C PHE A 73 6.19 -2.74 26.39
N THR A 74 6.62 -3.59 25.47
CA THR A 74 5.78 -4.14 24.38
C THR A 74 5.51 -5.64 24.51
N VAL A 75 5.95 -6.28 25.59
CA VAL A 75 5.94 -7.75 25.79
C VAL A 75 4.57 -8.41 25.57
N ASN A 76 3.48 -7.72 25.91
CA ASN A 76 2.10 -8.23 25.78
C ASN A 76 1.35 -7.63 24.57
N VAL A 77 2.08 -7.10 23.58
CA VAL A 77 1.51 -6.41 22.42
C VAL A 77 1.97 -7.07 21.14
N THR A 78 1.04 -7.66 20.40
CA THR A 78 1.34 -8.51 19.25
C THR A 78 1.49 -7.76 17.93
N GLY A 79 0.77 -6.64 17.73
CA GLY A 79 0.83 -5.86 16.47
C GLY A 79 1.71 -4.61 16.55
N ASN A 80 2.37 -4.27 15.44
CA ASN A 80 3.33 -3.18 15.34
C ASN A 80 2.67 -1.81 15.63
N ARG A 81 1.51 -1.55 15.04
CA ARG A 81 0.67 -0.40 15.40
C ARG A 81 0.45 -0.27 16.89
N GLN A 82 0.00 -1.34 17.55
CA GLN A 82 -0.30 -1.33 18.98
C GLN A 82 0.97 -1.08 19.80
N LYS A 83 2.14 -1.59 19.37
CA LYS A 83 3.42 -1.31 20.02
C LYS A 83 3.76 0.17 19.94
N ILE A 84 3.62 0.79 18.78
CA ILE A 84 3.83 2.22 18.57
C ILE A 84 2.84 3.05 19.39
N GLU A 85 1.55 2.72 19.35
CA GLU A 85 0.52 3.40 20.15
C GLU A 85 0.80 3.30 21.65
N ARG A 86 1.31 2.16 22.11
CA ARG A 86 1.70 1.96 23.51
C ARG A 86 2.92 2.79 23.86
N ILE A 87 3.95 2.83 23.02
CA ILE A 87 5.10 3.71 23.21
C ILE A 87 4.60 5.14 23.29
N HIS A 88 3.94 5.63 22.25
CA HIS A 88 3.35 6.97 22.19
C HIS A 88 2.59 7.36 23.47
N LYS A 89 1.71 6.47 23.98
CA LYS A 89 0.93 6.71 25.21
C LYS A 89 1.80 6.93 26.45
N ASN A 90 2.93 6.24 26.56
CA ASN A 90 3.83 6.32 27.71
C ASN A 90 4.80 7.51 27.62
N VAL A 91 5.02 8.08 26.43
CA VAL A 91 6.04 9.12 26.21
C VAL A 91 5.51 10.51 26.03
N LYS A 92 4.22 10.65 25.76
CA LYS A 92 3.58 11.93 25.43
C LYS A 92 3.76 13.06 26.46
N ASN A 93 4.13 12.72 27.70
CA ASN A 93 4.34 13.67 28.80
C ASN A 93 5.82 13.89 29.13
N LEU A 94 6.74 13.26 28.38
CA LEU A 94 8.18 13.38 28.62
C LEU A 94 8.75 14.65 27.96
N PRO A 95 9.82 15.24 28.53
CA PRO A 95 10.54 16.34 27.87
C PRO A 95 10.97 15.95 26.45
N LYS A 96 10.91 16.91 25.51
CA LYS A 96 11.27 16.73 24.09
C LYS A 96 10.45 15.68 23.34
N TYR A 97 9.31 15.23 23.87
CA TYR A 97 8.39 14.33 23.16
C TYR A 97 8.00 14.84 21.76
N GLU A 98 7.92 16.15 21.57
CA GLU A 98 7.65 16.78 20.27
C GLU A 98 8.71 16.45 19.20
N ASN A 99 9.91 16.02 19.58
CA ASN A 99 10.94 15.56 18.65
C ASN A 99 10.69 14.13 18.14
N LEU A 100 9.80 13.36 18.79
CA LEU A 100 9.41 12.03 18.35
C LEU A 100 8.08 12.12 17.61
N VAL A 101 8.11 11.79 16.33
CA VAL A 101 6.91 11.65 15.50
C VAL A 101 6.67 10.17 15.23
N PHE A 102 5.41 9.76 15.32
CA PHE A 102 4.99 8.38 15.11
C PHE A 102 4.04 8.33 13.93
N PHE A 103 4.28 7.41 13.00
CA PHE A 103 3.38 7.16 11.88
C PHE A 103 2.91 5.71 11.92
N VAL A 104 1.60 5.52 11.82
CA VAL A 104 0.97 4.21 11.85
C VAL A 104 -0.09 4.09 10.78
N ASP A 105 -0.33 2.87 10.35
CA ASP A 105 -1.45 2.53 9.49
C ASP A 105 -2.76 2.64 10.26
N ARG A 106 -3.79 3.23 9.65
CA ARG A 106 -5.11 3.28 10.31
C ARG A 106 -5.84 1.94 10.21
N GLU A 107 -5.39 1.04 9.34
CA GLU A 107 -6.07 -0.21 8.98
C GLU A 107 -7.53 0.10 8.58
N PHE A 108 -8.50 -0.64 9.11
CA PHE A 108 -9.93 -0.42 8.85
C PHE A 108 -10.60 0.58 9.80
N ARG A 109 -9.84 1.32 10.61
CA ARG A 109 -10.43 2.29 11.54
C ARG A 109 -11.00 3.49 10.79
N TYR A 110 -12.12 4.01 11.28
CA TYR A 110 -12.86 5.12 10.68
C TYR A 110 -13.49 4.83 9.31
N PHE A 111 -13.58 3.57 8.89
CA PHE A 111 -14.50 3.17 7.83
C PHE A 111 -15.82 2.71 8.44
N THR A 112 -16.92 3.15 7.85
CA THR A 112 -18.24 2.55 8.06
C THR A 112 -18.43 1.51 6.97
N ILE A 113 -18.52 0.25 7.37
CA ILE A 113 -18.68 -0.90 6.48
C ILE A 113 -19.91 -1.67 6.95
N LEU A 114 -21.09 -1.31 6.42
CA LEU A 114 -22.35 -1.95 6.78
C LEU A 114 -22.68 -3.04 5.78
N ILE A 115 -22.96 -4.28 6.22
CA ILE A 115 -23.26 -5.41 5.32
C ILE A 115 -24.37 -5.04 4.32
N ASN A 116 -25.45 -4.42 4.80
CA ASN A 116 -26.62 -4.00 4.01
C ASN A 116 -26.70 -2.48 3.79
N GLY A 117 -25.56 -1.77 3.71
CA GLY A 117 -25.59 -0.32 3.59
C GLY A 117 -24.33 0.32 3.03
N ASN A 118 -24.27 1.64 3.13
CA ASN A 118 -23.22 2.42 2.48
C ASN A 118 -21.84 2.16 3.09
N MET A 119 -20.84 2.04 2.23
CA MET A 119 -19.43 2.16 2.61
C MET A 119 -19.05 3.63 2.65
N LYS A 120 -18.49 4.09 3.78
CA LYS A 120 -18.09 5.49 3.96
C LYS A 120 -16.77 5.58 4.68
N ASP A 121 -15.90 6.44 4.16
CA ASP A 121 -14.74 6.93 4.91
C ASP A 121 -15.16 8.08 5.82
N ARG A 122 -14.87 7.97 7.12
CA ARG A 122 -15.18 9.01 8.11
C ARG A 122 -14.04 10.01 8.30
N LEU A 123 -12.86 9.75 7.74
CA LEU A 123 -11.76 10.70 7.74
C LEU A 123 -11.78 11.51 6.44
N LYS A 124 -11.67 12.83 6.57
CA LYS A 124 -11.42 13.75 5.44
C LYS A 124 -9.94 14.10 5.30
N LYS A 125 -9.18 13.97 6.39
CA LYS A 125 -7.75 14.25 6.53
C LYS A 125 -7.12 13.27 7.51
N HIS A 126 -5.80 13.30 7.69
CA HIS A 126 -5.12 12.43 8.63
C HIS A 126 -5.64 12.63 10.05
N LYS A 127 -5.71 11.52 10.78
CA LYS A 127 -5.95 11.60 12.22
C LYS A 127 -4.64 11.89 12.92
N VAL A 128 -4.60 13.01 13.64
CA VAL A 128 -3.45 13.44 14.43
C VAL A 128 -3.81 13.42 15.91
N ASN A 129 -2.98 12.78 16.73
CA ASN A 129 -3.08 12.76 18.18
C ASN A 129 -1.70 13.08 18.78
N GLY A 130 -1.45 14.36 19.08
CA GLY A 130 -0.13 14.83 19.49
C GLY A 130 0.87 14.67 18.34
N SER A 131 1.90 13.85 18.56
CA SER A 131 2.90 13.45 17.56
C SER A 131 2.61 12.10 16.91
N LEU A 132 1.51 11.43 17.24
CA LEU A 132 1.05 10.23 16.55
C LEU A 132 0.12 10.59 15.39
N ILE A 133 0.49 10.13 14.20
CA ILE A 133 -0.21 10.37 12.95
C ILE A 133 -0.60 9.03 12.36
N TRP A 134 -1.86 8.94 11.92
CA TRP A 134 -2.35 7.78 11.22
C TRP A 134 -2.32 8.05 9.72
N SER A 135 -2.02 7.02 8.92
CA SER A 135 -2.13 7.09 7.46
C SER A 135 -3.54 7.51 7.04
N ARG A 136 -3.65 8.14 5.86
CA ARG A 136 -4.94 8.51 5.27
C ARG A 136 -5.69 7.30 4.75
N GLY A 137 -5.00 6.34 4.14
CA GLY A 137 -5.56 5.07 3.68
C GLY A 137 -5.57 4.00 4.76
N HIS A 138 -5.87 2.76 4.40
CA HIS A 138 -5.63 1.58 5.23
C HIS A 138 -4.15 1.52 5.64
N SER A 139 -3.25 1.81 4.70
CA SER A 139 -1.79 1.84 4.88
C SER A 139 -1.10 2.89 3.98
N ILE A 140 0.23 2.97 4.03
CA ILE A 140 1.02 3.92 3.22
C ILE A 140 1.01 3.60 1.71
N GLU A 141 0.76 2.37 1.30
CA GLU A 141 0.73 2.03 -0.12
C GLU A 141 -0.49 2.63 -0.83
N ASN A 142 -1.58 2.94 -0.10
CA ASN A 142 -2.78 3.52 -0.70
C ASN A 142 -2.56 4.90 -1.32
N TYR A 143 -1.48 5.61 -0.95
CA TYR A 143 -1.13 6.87 -1.61
C TYR A 143 -0.71 6.65 -3.06
N LEU A 144 -0.25 5.45 -3.41
CA LEU A 144 0.09 5.06 -4.77
C LEU A 144 -1.13 4.69 -5.64
N PHE A 145 -2.33 4.59 -5.07
CA PHE A 145 -3.53 4.15 -5.80
C PHE A 145 -4.13 5.32 -6.58
N ASP A 146 -3.30 5.91 -7.41
CA ASP A 146 -3.56 7.08 -8.24
C ASP A 146 -2.84 6.81 -9.56
N PHE A 147 -3.60 6.69 -10.65
CA PHE A 147 -3.04 6.36 -11.95
C PHE A 147 -1.93 7.34 -12.36
N SER A 148 -2.07 8.62 -11.99
CA SER A 148 -1.07 9.64 -12.30
C SER A 148 0.26 9.39 -11.57
N VAL A 149 0.25 8.69 -10.44
CA VAL A 149 1.43 8.23 -9.69
C VAL A 149 1.99 6.94 -10.29
N LEU A 150 1.15 6.08 -10.87
CA LEU A 150 1.58 4.79 -11.41
C LEU A 150 2.12 4.88 -12.84
N ARG A 151 1.62 5.81 -13.67
CA ARG A 151 1.90 5.86 -15.12
C ARG A 151 3.39 5.86 -15.45
N GLN A 152 4.17 6.74 -14.83
CA GLN A 152 5.60 6.88 -15.15
C GLN A 152 6.45 5.70 -14.67
N PRO A 153 6.29 5.22 -13.42
CA PRO A 153 6.95 4.00 -13.00
C PRO A 153 6.60 2.80 -13.89
N LEU A 154 5.33 2.63 -14.28
CA LEU A 154 4.92 1.56 -15.19
C LEU A 154 5.60 1.68 -16.57
N ARG A 155 5.78 2.89 -17.12
CA ARG A 155 6.58 3.11 -18.35
C ARG A 155 8.02 2.66 -18.18
N ARG A 156 8.67 3.04 -17.08
CA ARG A 156 10.07 2.66 -16.83
C ARG A 156 10.24 1.15 -16.64
N LEU A 157 9.27 0.51 -16.01
CA LEU A 157 9.27 -0.93 -15.75
C LEU A 157 8.83 -1.78 -16.95
N THR A 158 8.30 -1.15 -18.01
CA THR A 158 7.71 -1.85 -19.16
C THR A 158 8.30 -1.34 -20.47
N ASP A 159 9.27 -2.08 -21.00
CA ASP A 159 9.86 -1.83 -22.32
C ASP A 159 9.26 -2.77 -23.37
N ILE A 160 8.10 -2.37 -23.90
CA ILE A 160 7.35 -3.07 -24.95
C ILE A 160 6.80 -2.07 -25.97
N GLU A 161 6.70 -2.50 -27.22
CA GLU A 161 6.20 -1.67 -28.33
C GLU A 161 4.75 -1.23 -28.14
N ILE A 162 3.91 -2.12 -27.60
CA ILE A 162 2.48 -1.90 -27.35
C ILE A 162 2.18 -1.11 -26.06
N PHE A 163 3.18 -0.43 -25.48
CA PHE A 163 3.02 0.21 -24.16
C PHE A 163 1.87 1.22 -24.13
N GLU A 164 1.72 2.06 -25.15
CA GLU A 164 0.69 3.11 -25.14
C GLU A 164 -0.72 2.50 -25.15
N ASP A 165 -0.95 1.43 -25.91
CA ASP A 165 -2.23 0.70 -25.93
C ASP A 165 -2.53 0.09 -24.54
N VAL A 166 -1.50 -0.48 -23.91
CA VAL A 166 -1.59 -1.10 -22.59
C VAL A 166 -1.90 -0.07 -21.51
N ILE A 167 -1.18 1.04 -21.48
CA ILE A 167 -1.33 2.04 -20.42
C ILE A 167 -2.67 2.76 -20.55
N ASN A 168 -3.17 2.99 -21.77
CA ASN A 168 -4.48 3.58 -22.02
C ASN A 168 -5.60 2.61 -21.61
N THR A 169 -5.50 1.33 -21.98
CA THR A 169 -6.44 0.29 -21.50
C THR A 169 -6.46 0.22 -19.98
N PHE A 170 -5.30 0.30 -19.34
CA PHE A 170 -5.20 0.27 -17.89
C PHE A 170 -5.81 1.52 -17.23
N GLU A 171 -5.59 2.70 -17.81
CA GLU A 171 -6.17 3.98 -17.37
C GLU A 171 -7.70 3.94 -17.41
N GLU A 172 -8.26 3.52 -18.55
CA GLU A 172 -9.71 3.39 -18.76
C GLU A 172 -10.37 2.43 -17.75
N ASN A 173 -9.64 1.40 -17.32
CA ASN A 173 -10.11 0.41 -16.36
C ASN A 173 -9.71 0.70 -14.91
N PHE A 174 -8.98 1.78 -14.63
CA PHE A 174 -8.31 1.95 -13.34
C PHE A 174 -9.30 1.92 -12.15
N TYR A 175 -10.46 2.56 -12.29
CA TYR A 175 -11.53 2.48 -11.29
C TYR A 175 -11.97 1.05 -11.00
N LEU A 176 -12.21 0.25 -12.05
CA LEU A 176 -12.65 -1.14 -11.93
C LEU A 176 -11.55 -2.02 -11.29
N VAL A 177 -10.28 -1.74 -11.58
CA VAL A 177 -9.14 -2.39 -10.93
C VAL A 177 -9.12 -2.08 -9.42
N ILE A 178 -9.34 -0.82 -9.02
CA ILE A 178 -9.42 -0.44 -7.61
C ILE A 178 -10.65 -1.09 -6.92
N ALA A 179 -11.79 -1.17 -7.60
CA ALA A 179 -12.97 -1.87 -7.11
C ALA A 179 -12.70 -3.37 -6.90
N LEU A 180 -12.07 -4.04 -7.88
CA LEU A 180 -11.66 -5.44 -7.78
C LEU A 180 -10.69 -5.64 -6.60
N ALA A 181 -9.65 -4.81 -6.51
CA ALA A 181 -8.66 -4.85 -5.44
C ALA A 181 -9.30 -4.68 -4.04
N THR A 182 -10.28 -3.79 -3.94
CA THR A 182 -11.03 -3.56 -2.70
C THR A 182 -11.90 -4.77 -2.35
N ALA A 183 -12.62 -5.35 -3.33
CA ALA A 183 -13.46 -6.53 -3.12
C ALA A 183 -12.63 -7.72 -2.61
N ILE A 184 -11.48 -7.99 -3.24
CA ILE A 184 -10.55 -9.04 -2.83
C ILE A 184 -10.00 -8.74 -1.42
N SER A 185 -9.58 -7.50 -1.14
CA SER A 185 -9.07 -7.11 0.18
C SER A 185 -10.10 -7.36 1.29
N MET A 186 -11.35 -6.97 1.05
CA MET A 186 -12.45 -7.15 2.01
C MET A 186 -12.77 -8.62 2.23
N THR A 187 -12.77 -9.41 1.15
CA THR A 187 -12.98 -10.86 1.20
C THR A 187 -11.90 -11.55 2.02
N LEU A 188 -10.63 -11.32 1.69
CA LEU A 188 -9.52 -11.98 2.39
C LEU A 188 -9.43 -11.54 3.84
N LYS A 189 -9.79 -10.29 4.15
CA LYS A 189 -9.90 -9.80 5.53
C LYS A 189 -11.01 -10.52 6.29
N GLU A 190 -12.21 -10.61 5.71
CA GLU A 190 -13.37 -11.26 6.35
C GLU A 190 -13.13 -12.75 6.60
N CYS A 191 -12.53 -13.44 5.62
CA CYS A 191 -12.15 -14.85 5.75
C CYS A 191 -10.89 -15.06 6.61
N LYS A 192 -10.18 -13.99 7.03
CA LYS A 192 -8.90 -14.04 7.76
C LYS A 192 -7.80 -14.80 7.00
N LYS A 193 -7.72 -14.60 5.68
CA LYS A 193 -6.87 -15.34 4.74
C LYS A 193 -5.89 -14.48 3.93
N ILE A 194 -5.67 -13.21 4.32
CA ILE A 194 -4.80 -12.26 3.61
C ILE A 194 -3.42 -12.86 3.28
N GLN A 195 -2.64 -13.26 4.29
CA GLN A 195 -1.28 -13.78 4.09
C GLN A 195 -1.26 -15.13 3.37
N GLU A 196 -2.28 -15.96 3.59
CA GLU A 196 -2.35 -17.30 3.00
C GLU A 196 -2.61 -17.24 1.49
N LEU A 197 -3.47 -16.31 1.06
CA LEU A 197 -4.04 -16.27 -0.29
C LEU A 197 -3.57 -15.10 -1.15
N GLU A 198 -2.79 -14.16 -0.64
CA GLU A 198 -2.22 -13.08 -1.46
C GLU A 198 -1.53 -13.63 -2.72
N ASN A 199 -0.87 -14.79 -2.62
CA ASN A 199 -0.10 -15.43 -3.69
C ASN A 199 -0.93 -16.32 -4.64
N THR A 200 -2.25 -16.36 -4.50
CA THR A 200 -3.15 -17.02 -5.47
C THR A 200 -3.69 -16.05 -6.53
N ILE A 201 -3.48 -14.74 -6.32
CA ILE A 201 -3.85 -13.68 -7.25
C ILE A 201 -2.68 -13.43 -8.20
N ASP A 202 -2.88 -13.69 -9.49
CA ASP A 202 -1.95 -13.30 -10.55
C ASP A 202 -2.74 -12.94 -11.82
N TRP A 203 -2.05 -12.37 -12.81
CA TRP A 203 -2.68 -11.86 -14.03
C TRP A 203 -3.52 -12.87 -14.80
N GLU A 204 -3.27 -14.19 -14.71
CA GLU A 204 -4.05 -15.16 -15.51
C GLU A 204 -5.49 -15.30 -15.00
N ILE A 205 -5.76 -15.02 -13.71
CA ILE A 205 -7.12 -15.01 -13.15
C ILE A 205 -7.83 -13.67 -13.29
N ILE A 206 -7.12 -12.60 -13.65
CA ILE A 206 -7.74 -11.30 -13.90
C ILE A 206 -8.00 -11.21 -15.40
N GLU A 207 -9.27 -11.09 -15.77
CA GLU A 207 -9.72 -10.91 -17.14
C GLU A 207 -9.99 -9.43 -17.39
N ILE A 208 -9.34 -8.88 -18.42
CA ILE A 208 -9.57 -7.53 -18.95
C ILE A 208 -10.14 -7.66 -20.35
N LYS A 209 -11.29 -7.03 -20.60
CA LYS A 209 -11.95 -6.96 -21.92
C LYS A 209 -12.49 -5.56 -22.12
N SER A 210 -11.82 -4.74 -22.94
CA SER A 210 -12.21 -3.34 -23.17
C SER A 210 -12.47 -2.61 -21.83
N LEU A 211 -13.72 -2.33 -21.44
CA LEU A 211 -14.11 -1.65 -20.20
C LEU A 211 -14.64 -2.60 -19.11
N GLU A 212 -14.22 -3.86 -19.14
CA GLU A 212 -14.60 -4.86 -18.15
C GLU A 212 -13.37 -5.45 -17.46
N VAL A 213 -13.43 -5.49 -16.13
CA VAL A 213 -12.44 -6.14 -15.26
C VAL A 213 -13.17 -7.18 -14.43
N ASN A 214 -12.80 -8.45 -14.59
CA ASN A 214 -13.40 -9.56 -13.88
C ASN A 214 -12.35 -10.50 -13.33
N ILE A 215 -12.73 -11.30 -12.33
CA ILE A 215 -11.92 -12.43 -11.87
C ILE A 215 -12.50 -13.73 -12.46
N LYS A 216 -11.63 -14.61 -12.95
CA LYS A 216 -11.99 -15.97 -13.32
C LYS A 216 -12.16 -16.80 -12.04
N VAL A 217 -13.37 -16.76 -11.48
CA VAL A 217 -13.69 -17.34 -10.16
C VAL A 217 -13.33 -18.82 -10.06
N ASP A 218 -13.56 -19.60 -11.12
CA ASP A 218 -13.25 -21.03 -11.14
C ASP A 218 -11.75 -21.29 -11.13
N ASP A 219 -10.98 -20.52 -11.91
CA ASP A 219 -9.52 -20.60 -11.93
C ASP A 219 -8.92 -20.16 -10.58
N TRP A 220 -9.48 -19.11 -9.96
CA TRP A 220 -9.03 -18.66 -8.65
C TRP A 220 -9.31 -19.71 -7.57
N LYS A 221 -10.51 -20.30 -7.59
CA LYS A 221 -10.90 -21.43 -6.72
C LYS A 221 -9.94 -22.61 -6.89
N LYS A 222 -9.69 -23.04 -8.12
CA LYS A 222 -8.77 -24.12 -8.44
C LYS A 222 -7.39 -23.86 -7.84
N ARG A 223 -6.85 -22.65 -7.99
CA ARG A 223 -5.54 -22.26 -7.43
C ARG A 223 -5.50 -22.24 -5.91
N MET A 224 -6.58 -21.82 -5.26
CA MET A 224 -6.70 -21.90 -3.81
C MET A 224 -6.60 -23.35 -3.33
N CYS A 225 -7.28 -24.28 -4.01
CA CYS A 225 -7.20 -25.71 -3.69
C CYS A 225 -5.80 -26.28 -4.00
N GLU A 226 -5.28 -26.06 -5.20
CA GLU A 226 -4.04 -26.68 -5.68
C GLU A 226 -2.77 -26.10 -5.03
N ARG A 227 -2.66 -24.77 -4.93
CA ARG A 227 -1.44 -24.09 -4.44
C ARG A 227 -1.40 -23.97 -2.92
N LYS A 228 -2.56 -24.01 -2.25
CA LYS A 228 -2.68 -23.76 -0.80
C LYS A 228 -3.32 -24.91 -0.03
N GLY A 229 -3.78 -25.96 -0.71
CA GLY A 229 -4.37 -27.13 -0.05
C GLY A 229 -5.69 -26.84 0.64
N LEU A 230 -6.40 -25.77 0.24
CA LEU A 230 -7.73 -25.48 0.78
C LEU A 230 -8.73 -26.54 0.30
N CYS A 231 -9.63 -26.97 1.19
CA CYS A 231 -10.74 -27.81 0.77
C CYS A 231 -11.74 -27.00 -0.06
N ASN A 232 -12.50 -27.72 -0.89
CA ASN A 232 -13.45 -27.13 -1.84
C ASN A 232 -14.50 -26.23 -1.16
N GLU A 233 -15.01 -26.65 0.00
CA GLU A 233 -16.00 -25.88 0.78
C GLU A 233 -15.46 -24.52 1.25
N ILE A 234 -14.23 -24.47 1.76
CA ILE A 234 -13.61 -23.20 2.18
C ILE A 234 -13.38 -22.29 0.96
N ALA A 235 -12.91 -22.87 -0.16
CA ALA A 235 -12.71 -22.12 -1.39
C ALA A 235 -14.04 -21.55 -1.93
N GLU A 236 -15.13 -22.32 -1.91
CA GLU A 236 -16.47 -21.86 -2.29
C GLU A 236 -16.97 -20.72 -1.40
N ASN A 237 -16.78 -20.83 -0.08
CA ASN A 237 -17.13 -19.76 0.85
C ASN A 237 -16.36 -18.46 0.56
N ILE A 238 -15.07 -18.56 0.21
CA ILE A 238 -14.27 -17.39 -0.19
C ILE A 238 -14.81 -16.78 -1.49
N ILE A 239 -15.13 -17.59 -2.50
CA ILE A 239 -15.69 -17.10 -3.77
C ILE A 239 -17.05 -16.42 -3.55
N SER A 240 -17.93 -17.03 -2.76
CA SER A 240 -19.23 -16.44 -2.40
C SER A 240 -19.06 -15.11 -1.66
N THR A 241 -18.12 -15.05 -0.72
CA THR A 241 -17.79 -13.80 0.00
C THR A 241 -17.26 -12.73 -0.96
N TYR A 242 -16.42 -13.11 -1.93
CA TYR A 242 -15.94 -12.22 -2.98
C TYR A 242 -17.07 -11.67 -3.84
N GLN A 243 -17.97 -12.52 -4.32
CA GLN A 243 -19.10 -12.10 -5.16
C GLN A 243 -19.97 -11.09 -4.41
N ASN A 244 -20.28 -11.35 -3.13
CA ASN A 244 -21.03 -10.43 -2.27
C ASN A 244 -20.33 -9.06 -2.15
N TRP A 245 -19.02 -9.02 -1.93
CA TRP A 245 -18.27 -7.76 -1.85
C TRP A 245 -18.20 -7.02 -3.18
N TYR A 246 -17.97 -7.75 -4.27
CA TYR A 246 -17.85 -7.18 -5.61
C TYR A 246 -19.18 -6.58 -6.07
N ASP A 247 -20.28 -7.33 -5.95
CA ASP A 247 -21.63 -6.86 -6.29
C ASP A 247 -22.00 -5.63 -5.46
N LYS A 248 -21.64 -5.63 -4.18
CA LYS A 248 -21.88 -4.48 -3.31
C LYS A 248 -21.09 -3.25 -3.72
N ILE A 249 -19.82 -3.39 -4.10
CA ILE A 249 -19.02 -2.27 -4.57
C ILE A 249 -19.60 -1.72 -5.87
N LYS A 250 -19.92 -2.61 -6.81
CA LYS A 250 -20.47 -2.25 -8.13
C LYS A 250 -21.85 -1.57 -8.02
N ASN A 251 -22.75 -2.12 -7.21
CA ASN A 251 -24.14 -1.63 -7.10
C ASN A 251 -24.28 -0.32 -6.32
N ASN A 252 -23.34 -0.02 -5.41
CA ASN A 252 -23.41 1.21 -4.60
C ASN A 252 -22.74 2.44 -5.26
N ASN A 253 -22.17 2.27 -6.47
CA ASN A 253 -21.46 3.33 -7.21
C ASN A 253 -20.54 4.17 -6.30
N LEU A 254 -19.63 3.49 -5.60
CA LEU A 254 -18.81 4.13 -4.58
C LEU A 254 -17.75 5.03 -5.20
N ASP A 255 -17.47 6.13 -4.51
CA ASP A 255 -16.37 7.02 -4.85
C ASP A 255 -15.03 6.25 -4.87
N ILE A 256 -14.24 6.44 -5.93
CA ILE A 256 -12.93 5.83 -6.09
C ILE A 256 -12.03 6.10 -4.89
N ASP A 257 -12.11 7.28 -4.27
CA ASP A 257 -11.31 7.62 -3.09
C ASP A 257 -11.69 6.75 -1.90
N VAL A 258 -12.97 6.44 -1.71
CA VAL A 258 -13.39 5.54 -0.62
C VAL A 258 -12.81 4.15 -0.83
N LEU A 259 -12.85 3.63 -2.07
CA LEU A 259 -12.30 2.33 -2.43
C LEU A 259 -10.77 2.30 -2.25
N ARG A 260 -10.09 3.31 -2.80
CA ARG A 260 -8.65 3.54 -2.68
C ARG A 260 -8.19 3.48 -1.23
N TRP A 261 -8.87 4.21 -0.35
CA TRP A 261 -8.46 4.27 1.04
C TRP A 261 -8.84 3.02 1.82
N LEU A 262 -9.93 2.34 1.47
CA LEU A 262 -10.40 1.12 2.17
C LEU A 262 -9.59 -0.13 1.81
N CYS A 263 -9.08 -0.19 0.58
CA CYS A 263 -8.34 -1.34 0.07
C CYS A 263 -7.07 -1.61 0.88
N HIS A 264 -6.75 -2.89 1.12
CA HIS A 264 -5.55 -3.28 1.86
C HIS A 264 -4.31 -3.04 1.00
N GLY A 265 -3.38 -2.18 1.45
CA GLY A 265 -2.22 -1.72 0.65
C GLY A 265 -1.50 -2.77 -0.18
N HIS A 266 -0.91 -3.79 0.46
CA HIS A 266 -0.17 -4.83 -0.24
C HIS A 266 -1.02 -5.64 -1.24
N ILE A 267 -2.23 -6.06 -0.86
CA ILE A 267 -3.16 -6.74 -1.76
C ILE A 267 -3.56 -5.84 -2.92
N GLY A 268 -3.79 -4.56 -2.65
CA GLY A 268 -4.16 -3.57 -3.64
C GLY A 268 -3.07 -3.36 -4.69
N ILE A 269 -1.82 -3.10 -4.29
CA ILE A 269 -0.70 -3.01 -5.22
C ILE A 269 -0.56 -4.29 -6.04
N LYS A 270 -0.69 -5.45 -5.39
CA LYS A 270 -0.62 -6.72 -6.11
C LYS A 270 -1.68 -6.82 -7.19
N VAL A 271 -2.96 -6.58 -6.86
CA VAL A 271 -4.05 -6.64 -7.85
C VAL A 271 -3.84 -5.61 -8.95
N ILE A 272 -3.41 -4.39 -8.62
CA ILE A 272 -3.09 -3.32 -9.59
C ILE A 272 -2.02 -3.78 -10.59
N LEU A 273 -0.91 -4.35 -10.11
CA LEU A 273 0.18 -4.83 -10.95
C LEU A 273 -0.24 -6.02 -11.81
N GLU A 274 -1.00 -6.97 -11.24
CA GLU A 274 -1.49 -8.14 -11.98
C GLU A 274 -2.56 -7.75 -13.01
N ALA A 275 -3.42 -6.76 -12.72
CA ALA A 275 -4.36 -6.22 -13.70
C ALA A 275 -3.66 -5.48 -14.85
N TYR A 276 -2.60 -4.72 -14.56
CA TYR A 276 -1.77 -4.11 -15.60
C TYR A 276 -1.10 -5.17 -16.49
N ARG A 277 -0.63 -6.29 -15.92
CA ARG A 277 -0.15 -7.44 -16.71
C ARG A 277 -1.26 -8.08 -17.54
N SER A 278 -2.49 -8.18 -17.03
CA SER A 278 -3.62 -8.63 -17.82
C SER A 278 -3.92 -7.69 -18.99
N CYS A 279 -3.73 -6.37 -18.84
CA CYS A 279 -3.81 -5.40 -19.94
C CYS A 279 -2.76 -5.67 -21.02
N ILE A 280 -1.53 -6.04 -20.64
CA ILE A 280 -0.50 -6.50 -21.61
C ILE A 280 -0.98 -7.72 -22.38
N GLY A 281 -1.52 -8.72 -21.67
CA GLY A 281 -2.04 -9.93 -22.30
C GLY A 281 -3.16 -9.64 -23.28
N TYR A 282 -4.08 -8.75 -22.90
CA TYR A 282 -5.19 -8.30 -23.73
C TYR A 282 -4.71 -7.55 -24.98
N CYS A 283 -3.90 -6.50 -24.83
CA CYS A 283 -3.43 -5.70 -25.97
C CYS A 283 -2.55 -6.54 -26.92
N ALA A 284 -1.71 -7.43 -26.36
CA ALA A 284 -0.94 -8.35 -27.17
C ALA A 284 -1.87 -9.25 -27.99
N SER A 285 -2.92 -9.83 -27.39
CA SER A 285 -3.88 -10.67 -28.13
C SER A 285 -4.58 -9.94 -29.28
N LEU A 286 -4.94 -8.67 -29.10
CA LEU A 286 -5.51 -7.86 -30.18
C LEU A 286 -4.52 -7.69 -31.35
N LYS A 287 -3.23 -7.44 -31.05
CA LYS A 287 -2.19 -7.37 -32.08
C LYS A 287 -1.96 -8.69 -32.79
N ILE A 288 -2.03 -9.83 -32.07
CA ILE A 288 -1.96 -11.15 -32.71
C ILE A 288 -3.13 -11.34 -33.69
N GLU A 289 -4.34 -10.95 -33.32
CA GLU A 289 -5.51 -11.06 -34.21
C GLU A 289 -5.37 -10.17 -35.45
N GLU A 290 -4.89 -8.93 -35.28
CA GLU A 290 -4.53 -8.03 -36.40
C GLU A 290 -3.42 -8.63 -37.29
N ASP A 291 -2.41 -9.27 -36.69
CA ASP A 291 -1.26 -9.81 -37.41
C ASP A 291 -1.50 -11.17 -38.08
N ILE A 292 -2.38 -12.00 -37.52
CA ILE A 292 -2.85 -13.22 -38.17
C ILE A 292 -3.61 -12.87 -39.46
N LEU A 293 -4.40 -11.79 -39.42
CA LEU A 293 -5.02 -11.24 -40.63
C LEU A 293 -3.97 -10.68 -41.61
N SER A 294 -2.77 -10.31 -41.14
CA SER A 294 -1.64 -9.77 -41.92
C SER A 294 -0.55 -10.80 -42.29
N GLN A 295 -0.73 -12.10 -41.99
CA GLN A 295 0.20 -13.22 -42.21
C GLN A 295 1.47 -13.27 -41.32
N ASN A 296 1.53 -12.57 -40.19
CA ASN A 296 2.62 -12.67 -39.23
C ASN A 296 2.27 -13.57 -38.03
N GLN A 297 3.15 -14.51 -37.67
CA GLN A 297 2.94 -15.45 -36.56
C GLN A 297 3.35 -14.86 -35.21
N TYR A 298 2.41 -14.23 -34.50
CA TYR A 298 2.52 -14.10 -33.04
C TYR A 298 1.93 -15.34 -32.34
N SER A 299 2.56 -15.80 -31.26
CA SER A 299 2.14 -17.00 -30.53
C SER A 299 1.78 -16.71 -29.07
N GLN A 300 1.01 -17.60 -28.43
CA GLN A 300 0.73 -17.57 -26.99
C GLN A 300 2.00 -17.54 -26.11
N LYS A 301 3.13 -18.05 -26.63
CA LYS A 301 4.44 -17.96 -25.97
C LYS A 301 4.92 -16.51 -25.86
N THR A 302 4.67 -15.70 -26.89
CA THR A 302 5.05 -14.29 -26.94
C THR A 302 4.29 -13.47 -25.88
N ILE A 303 3.00 -13.73 -25.69
CA ILE A 303 2.20 -13.08 -24.63
C ILE A 303 2.82 -13.34 -23.25
N LYS A 304 3.15 -14.61 -22.95
CA LYS A 304 3.78 -14.99 -21.68
C LYS A 304 5.17 -14.38 -21.49
N GLU A 305 5.91 -14.15 -22.55
CA GLU A 305 7.23 -13.49 -22.49
C GLU A 305 7.08 -11.98 -22.23
N LEU A 306 6.10 -11.32 -22.86
CA LEU A 306 5.80 -9.91 -22.64
C LEU A 306 5.32 -9.63 -21.20
N THR A 307 4.39 -10.43 -20.68
CA THR A 307 3.88 -10.25 -19.30
C THR A 307 4.96 -10.48 -18.24
N LYS A 308 6.00 -11.28 -18.54
CA LYS A 308 7.15 -11.50 -17.67
C LYS A 308 8.12 -10.32 -17.61
N LYS A 309 8.11 -9.38 -18.56
CA LYS A 309 9.07 -8.25 -18.55
C LYS A 309 8.93 -7.37 -17.29
N ILE A 310 7.72 -7.17 -16.79
CA ILE A 310 7.46 -6.49 -15.51
C ILE A 310 7.94 -7.33 -14.31
N GLN A 311 7.99 -8.66 -14.45
CA GLN A 311 8.36 -9.58 -13.37
C GLN A 311 9.88 -9.63 -13.11
N ILE A 312 10.71 -9.21 -14.06
CA ILE A 312 12.18 -9.33 -13.95
C ILE A 312 12.77 -8.29 -12.99
N SER A 313 12.07 -7.19 -12.72
CA SER A 313 12.45 -6.31 -11.61
C SER A 313 12.21 -7.02 -10.28
N LYS A 314 13.26 -7.15 -9.45
CA LYS A 314 13.13 -7.56 -8.05
C LYS A 314 12.02 -6.73 -7.41
N GLU A 315 11.11 -7.34 -6.67
CA GLU A 315 9.94 -6.68 -6.07
C GLU A 315 10.30 -5.33 -5.39
N ASN A 316 11.44 -5.29 -4.69
CA ASN A 316 11.96 -4.05 -4.07
C ASN A 316 12.16 -2.89 -5.06
N TYR A 317 12.58 -3.17 -6.30
CA TYR A 317 12.79 -2.15 -7.33
C TYR A 317 11.47 -1.54 -7.81
N ILE A 318 10.39 -2.36 -7.92
CA ILE A 318 9.06 -1.84 -8.26
C ILE A 318 8.58 -0.87 -7.18
N TRP A 319 8.72 -1.26 -5.91
CA TRP A 319 8.36 -0.42 -4.77
C TRP A 319 9.15 0.89 -4.73
N GLU A 320 10.44 0.83 -5.02
CA GLU A 320 11.32 2.01 -5.05
C GLU A 320 10.96 2.97 -6.18
N GLU A 321 10.71 2.49 -7.41
CA GLU A 321 10.26 3.35 -8.52
C GLU A 321 8.91 4.02 -8.21
N PHE A 322 7.97 3.27 -7.61
CA PHE A 322 6.67 3.80 -7.22
C PHE A 322 6.81 4.88 -6.14
N ALA A 323 7.62 4.62 -5.12
CA ALA A 323 7.86 5.58 -4.03
C ALA A 323 8.59 6.84 -4.51
N ASN A 324 9.60 6.71 -5.38
CA ASN A 324 10.34 7.84 -5.96
C ASN A 324 9.41 8.76 -6.73
N TRP A 325 8.60 8.21 -7.64
CA TRP A 325 7.68 9.04 -8.43
C TRP A 325 6.55 9.64 -7.59
N TRP A 326 6.06 8.92 -6.60
CA TRP A 326 5.11 9.46 -5.62
C TRP A 326 5.70 10.64 -4.86
N ALA A 327 6.94 10.54 -4.38
CA ALA A 327 7.61 11.60 -3.63
C ALA A 327 7.85 12.85 -4.49
N ASP A 328 8.32 12.69 -5.73
CA ASP A 328 8.51 13.79 -6.69
C ASP A 328 7.17 14.50 -6.99
N LYS A 329 6.08 13.76 -7.18
CA LYS A 329 4.75 14.38 -7.32
C LYS A 329 4.27 15.06 -6.05
N ALA A 330 4.59 14.51 -4.88
CA ALA A 330 4.19 15.06 -3.60
C ALA A 330 4.84 16.42 -3.34
N VAL A 331 6.13 16.60 -3.64
CA VAL A 331 6.79 17.92 -3.51
C VAL A 331 6.22 18.98 -4.46
N ARG A 332 5.67 18.55 -5.61
CA ARG A 332 4.97 19.43 -6.56
C ARG A 332 3.50 19.67 -6.19
N ASN A 333 3.01 19.02 -5.13
CA ASN A 333 1.61 19.00 -4.70
C ASN A 333 0.64 18.52 -5.80
N GLU A 334 1.07 17.51 -6.57
CA GLU A 334 0.31 16.90 -7.68
C GLU A 334 -0.39 15.59 -7.28
N CYS A 335 -0.17 15.10 -6.05
CA CYS A 335 -0.79 13.89 -5.52
C CYS A 335 -1.03 14.02 -4.01
N PHE A 336 -1.75 13.05 -3.42
CA PHE A 336 -1.90 12.98 -1.97
C PHE A 336 -0.62 12.46 -1.30
N TYR A 337 -0.28 13.05 -0.15
CA TYR A 337 0.84 12.64 0.71
C TYR A 337 0.52 13.01 2.17
N PRO A 338 1.26 12.49 3.17
CA PRO A 338 0.99 12.78 4.58
C PRO A 338 1.49 14.16 5.00
N ILE A 339 0.78 15.21 4.61
CA ILE A 339 1.17 16.61 4.89
C ILE A 339 1.34 16.89 6.40
N GLU A 340 0.45 16.37 7.25
CA GLU A 340 0.56 16.56 8.70
C GLU A 340 1.83 15.90 9.29
N LEU A 341 2.35 14.85 8.64
CA LEU A 341 3.62 14.24 9.02
C LEU A 341 4.79 15.18 8.73
N LEU A 342 4.81 15.75 7.52
CA LEU A 342 5.85 16.67 7.10
C LEU A 342 5.84 17.95 7.95
N ASP A 343 4.66 18.49 8.25
CA ASP A 343 4.50 19.62 9.17
C ASP A 343 5.08 19.32 10.56
N LYS A 344 4.78 18.14 11.14
CA LYS A 344 5.31 17.75 12.45
C LYS A 344 6.83 17.57 12.47
N LEU A 345 7.39 17.18 11.34
CA LEU A 345 8.82 17.05 11.12
C LEU A 345 9.50 18.39 10.77
N GLY A 346 8.73 19.45 10.52
CA GLY A 346 9.23 20.76 10.15
C GLY A 346 9.76 20.81 8.71
N LEU A 347 9.17 20.02 7.82
CA LEU A 347 9.38 20.06 6.37
C LEU A 347 8.11 20.65 5.75
N GLN A 348 8.14 21.94 5.42
CA GLN A 348 7.01 22.61 4.78
C GLN A 348 7.41 23.03 3.37
N LEU A 349 6.56 22.72 2.39
CA LEU A 349 6.71 23.33 1.08
C LEU A 349 6.54 24.84 1.20
N PRO A 350 7.28 25.63 0.40
CA PRO A 350 6.96 27.04 0.27
C PRO A 350 5.49 27.17 -0.13
N LYS A 351 4.73 27.95 0.63
CA LYS A 351 3.36 28.31 0.24
C LYS A 351 3.46 29.00 -1.12
N LYS A 352 2.87 28.38 -2.15
CA LYS A 352 2.73 29.00 -3.48
C LYS A 352 1.90 30.28 -3.37
#